data_AF-A0AAN9PU25-F1
#
_entry.id   AF-A0AAN9PU25-F1
#
_cell.length_a   1.000
_cell.length_b   1.000
_cell.length_c   1.000
_cell.angle_alpha   90.00
_cell.angle_beta   90.00
_cell.angle_gamma   90.00
#
_symmetry.space_group_name_H-M   'P 1'
#
loop_
_entity.id
_entity.type
_entity.pdbx_description
1 polymer ?
#
loop_
_entity_poly.entity_id
_entity_poly.type
_entity_poly.pdbx_seq_one_letter_code
_entity_poly.pdbx_strand_id
1 'polypeptide(L)'
;MLIHREKLWIQLLESKYKVQTNILHHPHSRGSPVWRAILMATKELRPGYSLRLGNGETNLWYEDWSSMGLLCYQVLYVDIHDPRLKVRDITQNGRLQLH
;
A
#
# COMPACT_ATOMS: atom_id res chain seq x y z
N MET A 1 -1.27 -4.71 -2.14
CA MET A 1 -1.43 -5.99 -2.87
C MET A 1 -0.03 -6.54 -3.13
N LEU A 2 0.32 -7.76 -2.70
CA LEU A 2 1.61 -8.36 -3.08
C LEU A 2 1.51 -8.76 -4.56
N ILE A 3 2.32 -8.12 -5.40
CA ILE A 3 2.22 -8.12 -6.86
C ILE A 3 2.60 -9.49 -7.48
N HIS A 4 2.93 -10.50 -6.66
CA HIS A 4 3.49 -11.78 -7.11
C HIS A 4 2.94 -13.02 -6.38
N ARG A 5 1.62 -13.25 -6.42
CA ARG A 5 0.99 -14.43 -5.78
C ARG A 5 1.42 -15.78 -6.37
N GLU A 6 2.08 -15.78 -7.52
CA GLU A 6 2.62 -16.98 -8.17
C GLU A 6 3.82 -17.61 -7.46
N LYS A 7 4.45 -16.90 -6.50
CA LYS A 7 5.64 -17.42 -5.83
C LYS A 7 5.24 -18.40 -4.72
N LEU A 8 5.82 -19.60 -4.74
CA LEU A 8 5.57 -20.67 -3.75
C LEU A 8 5.73 -20.23 -2.30
N TRP A 9 6.72 -19.39 -2.00
CA TRP A 9 6.93 -18.89 -0.64
C TRP A 9 5.81 -17.94 -0.19
N ILE A 10 5.14 -17.22 -1.10
CA ILE A 10 3.98 -16.38 -0.79
C ILE A 10 2.78 -17.26 -0.46
N GLN A 11 2.52 -18.29 -1.27
CA GLN A 11 1.43 -19.24 -1.04
C GLN A 11 1.59 -20.02 0.29
N LEU A 12 2.82 -20.41 0.61
CA LEU A 12 3.14 -21.07 1.88
C LEU A 12 2.93 -20.12 3.08
N LEU A 13 3.27 -18.84 2.93
CA LEU A 13 3.06 -17.83 3.96
C LEU A 13 1.56 -17.54 4.17
N GLU A 14 0.81 -17.35 3.08
CA GLU A 14 -0.64 -17.10 3.10
C GLU A 14 -1.40 -18.26 3.74
N SER A 15 -1.05 -19.50 3.41
CA SER A 15 -1.67 -20.70 3.98
C SER A 15 -1.33 -20.90 5.47
N LYS A 16 -0.06 -20.70 5.86
CA LYS A 16 0.39 -20.88 7.24
C LYS A 16 -0.22 -19.86 8.21
N TYR A 17 -0.30 -18.61 7.79
CA TYR A 17 -0.76 -17.52 8.65
C TYR A 17 -2.22 -17.12 8.41
N LYS A 18 -2.94 -17.85 7.53
CA LYS A 18 -4.34 -17.60 7.16
C LYS A 18 -4.61 -16.13 6.85
N VAL A 19 -3.65 -15.51 6.18
CA VAL A 19 -3.68 -14.09 5.90
C VAL A 19 -4.72 -13.85 4.82
N GLN A 20 -5.91 -13.39 5.20
CA GLN A 20 -6.97 -13.00 4.26
C GLN A 20 -6.69 -11.64 3.61
N THR A 21 -5.78 -10.85 4.18
CA THR A 21 -5.46 -9.47 3.76
C THR A 21 -3.98 -9.30 3.43
N ASN A 22 -3.42 -8.09 3.52
CA ASN A 22 -1.99 -7.90 3.28
C ASN A 22 -1.17 -8.51 4.43
N ILE A 23 -0.22 -9.40 4.12
CA ILE A 23 0.76 -10.02 5.05
C ILE A 23 1.40 -8.97 5.97
N LEU A 24 1.65 -7.78 5.44
CA LEU A 24 2.30 -6.67 6.17
C LEU A 24 1.37 -5.96 7.16
N HIS A 25 0.07 -6.23 7.12
CA HIS A 25 -0.96 -5.55 7.91
C HIS A 25 -1.82 -6.49 8.76
N HIS A 26 -1.56 -7.80 8.72
CA HIS A 26 -2.35 -8.76 9.49
C HIS A 26 -1.97 -8.72 10.98
N PRO A 27 -2.91 -8.42 11.89
CA PRO A 27 -2.62 -8.39 13.33
C PRO A 27 -2.32 -9.80 13.83
N HIS A 28 -1.04 -9.99 14.18
CA HIS A 28 -0.53 -11.00 15.10
C HIS A 28 -1.13 -12.42 15.01
N SER A 29 -0.44 -13.34 14.31
CA SER A 29 -0.54 -14.76 14.67
C SER A 29 0.17 -14.93 16.02
N ARG A 30 -0.59 -15.09 17.11
CA ARG A 30 -0.02 -15.34 18.45
C ARG A 30 0.93 -16.55 18.37
N GLY A 31 2.22 -16.35 18.67
CA GLY A 31 3.17 -17.44 18.94
C GLY A 31 4.19 -17.81 17.85
N SER A 32 4.23 -17.18 16.67
CA SER A 32 5.27 -17.49 15.66
C SER A 32 6.51 -16.58 15.78
N PRO A 33 7.70 -17.11 16.09
CA PRO A 33 8.95 -16.35 16.10
C PRO A 33 9.32 -15.83 14.70
N VAL A 34 9.06 -16.62 13.67
CA VAL A 34 9.32 -16.26 12.27
C VAL A 34 8.46 -15.07 11.85
N TRP A 35 7.17 -15.07 12.20
CA TRP A 35 6.28 -13.95 11.89
C TRP A 35 6.71 -12.66 12.58
N ARG A 36 7.14 -12.77 13.84
CA ARG A 36 7.69 -11.64 14.60
C ARG A 36 8.95 -11.08 13.94
N ALA A 37 9.86 -11.93 13.48
CA ALA A 37 11.06 -11.51 12.76
C ALA A 37 10.71 -10.81 11.43
N ILE A 38 9.74 -11.33 10.67
CA ILE A 38 9.26 -10.70 9.43
C ILE A 38 8.68 -9.30 9.71
N LEU A 39 7.86 -9.16 10.76
CA LEU A 39 7.29 -7.87 11.15
C LEU A 39 8.38 -6.87 11.57
N MET A 40 9.37 -7.31 12.34
CA MET A 40 10.49 -6.46 12.75
C MET A 40 11.33 -6.02 11.54
N ALA A 41 11.73 -6.96 10.66
CA ALA A 41 12.45 -6.63 9.45
C ALA A 41 11.65 -5.67 8.55
N THR A 42 10.34 -5.89 8.41
CA THR A 42 9.46 -4.97 7.66
C THR A 42 9.45 -3.57 8.28
N LYS A 43 9.42 -3.48 9.62
CA LYS A 43 9.44 -2.20 10.34
C LYS A 43 10.77 -1.46 10.14
N GLU A 44 11.89 -2.15 10.21
CA GLU A 44 13.23 -1.58 10.00
C GLU A 44 13.49 -1.20 8.54
N LEU A 45 12.91 -1.95 7.60
CA LEU A 45 13.02 -1.67 6.18
C LEU A 45 12.13 -0.49 5.76
N ARG A 46 10.94 -0.35 6.36
CA ARG A 46 9.93 0.66 5.97
C ARG A 46 10.48 2.08 5.76
N PRO A 47 11.36 2.64 6.62
CA PRO A 47 11.95 3.97 6.41
C PRO A 47 12.76 4.11 5.12
N GLY A 48 13.36 3.03 4.63
CA GLY A 48 14.14 3.00 3.39
C GLY A 48 13.29 2.85 2.12
N TYR A 49 11.99 2.57 2.26
CA TYR A 49 11.06 2.50 1.13
C TYR A 49 10.36 3.85 0.97
N SER A 50 10.48 4.43 -0.21
CA SER A 50 9.69 5.58 -0.64
C SER A 50 8.58 5.16 -1.59
N LEU A 51 7.48 5.92 -1.58
CA LEU A 51 6.38 5.72 -2.49
C LEU A 51 6.87 6.01 -3.92
N ARG A 52 6.96 4.97 -4.77
CA ARG A 52 7.38 5.12 -6.18
C ARG A 52 6.20 5.50 -7.04
N LEU A 53 5.86 6.79 -7.02
CA LEU A 53 4.77 7.38 -7.79
C LEU A 53 5.19 7.76 -9.21
N GLY A 54 5.85 6.87 -9.97
CA GLY A 54 6.19 7.14 -11.38
C GLY A 54 6.62 8.59 -11.68
N ASN A 55 6.00 9.21 -12.69
CA ASN A 55 6.08 10.64 -12.98
C ASN A 55 5.00 11.48 -12.26
N GLY A 56 4.11 10.85 -11.51
CA GLY A 56 3.00 11.48 -10.78
C GLY A 56 1.99 12.24 -11.64
N GLU A 57 1.99 12.02 -12.97
CA GLU A 57 1.03 12.65 -13.90
C GLU A 57 -0.37 12.06 -13.79
N THR A 58 -0.49 10.93 -13.09
CA THR A 58 -1.73 10.21 -12.90
C THR A 58 -2.73 11.02 -12.08
N ASN A 59 -4.01 10.93 -12.44
CA ASN A 59 -5.07 11.61 -11.72
C ASN A 59 -5.23 11.01 -10.31
N LEU A 60 -5.40 11.86 -9.30
CA LEU A 60 -5.55 11.42 -7.91
C LEU A 60 -6.79 10.55 -7.71
N TRP A 61 -7.92 10.95 -8.30
CA TRP A 61 -9.24 10.39 -8.03
C TRP A 61 -9.64 9.29 -8.99
N TYR A 62 -9.31 9.49 -10.27
CA TYR A 62 -9.85 8.73 -11.39
C TYR A 62 -8.85 7.75 -12.02
N GLU A 63 -7.67 7.56 -11.42
CA GLU A 63 -6.71 6.52 -11.82
C GLU A 63 -6.20 5.74 -10.60
N ASP A 64 -5.93 4.44 -10.77
CA ASP A 64 -5.44 3.58 -9.69
C ASP A 64 -3.91 3.69 -9.55
N TRP A 65 -3.48 4.76 -8.88
CA TRP A 65 -2.07 4.99 -8.55
C TRP A 65 -1.67 4.38 -7.20
N SER A 66 -2.64 4.09 -6.33
CA SER A 66 -2.39 3.59 -4.96
C SER A 66 -2.43 2.06 -4.85
N SER A 67 -2.81 1.36 -5.93
CA SER A 67 -3.10 -0.09 -5.92
C SER A 67 -4.19 -0.47 -4.90
N MET A 68 -5.04 0.49 -4.54
CA MET A 68 -6.23 0.33 -3.70
C MET A 68 -7.51 0.54 -4.52
N GLY A 69 -7.38 0.71 -5.84
CA GLY A 69 -8.45 1.10 -6.73
C GLY A 69 -8.61 2.62 -6.81
N LEU A 70 -9.66 3.04 -7.51
CA LEU A 70 -10.01 4.44 -7.73
C LEU A 70 -10.44 5.09 -6.42
N LEU A 71 -9.77 6.18 -6.02
CA LEU A 71 -10.09 6.90 -4.79
C LEU A 71 -11.49 7.53 -4.84
N CYS A 72 -11.99 7.89 -6.03
CA CYS A 72 -13.35 8.43 -6.17
C CYS A 72 -14.44 7.47 -5.69
N TYR A 73 -14.21 6.15 -5.69
CA TYR A 73 -15.15 5.17 -5.15
C TYR A 73 -15.04 4.96 -3.64
N GLN A 74 -13.99 5.51 -3.01
CA GLN A 74 -13.76 5.40 -1.57
C GLN A 74 -14.31 6.61 -0.80
N VAL A 75 -14.73 7.67 -1.49
CA VAL A 75 -15.31 8.89 -0.91
C VAL A 75 -16.73 9.10 -1.42
N LEU A 76 -17.58 9.71 -0.59
CA LEU A 76 -18.96 10.04 -0.99
C LEU A 76 -18.99 11.15 -2.06
N TYR A 77 -18.03 12.08 -2.01
CA TYR A 77 -17.94 13.24 -2.87
C TYR A 77 -16.48 13.58 -3.11
N VAL A 78 -16.16 13.98 -4.34
CA VAL A 78 -14.90 14.64 -4.68
C VAL A 78 -15.17 16.14 -4.71
N ASP A 79 -14.32 16.93 -4.07
CA ASP A 79 -14.44 18.39 -4.11
C ASP A 79 -14.42 18.87 -5.57
N ILE A 80 -15.29 19.82 -5.91
CA ILE A 80 -15.44 20.34 -7.27
C ILE A 80 -14.15 21.00 -7.81
N HIS A 81 -13.25 21.42 -6.93
CA HIS A 81 -11.96 22.00 -7.27
C HIS A 81 -10.85 20.97 -7.47
N ASP A 82 -11.03 19.75 -6.98
CA ASP A 82 -10.01 18.69 -6.99
C ASP A 82 -10.07 17.66 -8.14
N PRO A 83 -11.01 17.67 -9.12
CA PRO A 83 -11.11 16.56 -10.07
C PRO A 83 -9.92 16.48 -11.03
N ARG A 84 -9.11 17.54 -11.13
CA ARG A 84 -7.89 17.61 -11.94
C ARG A 84 -6.60 17.43 -11.13
N LEU A 85 -6.73 17.17 -9.83
CA LEU A 85 -5.59 17.04 -8.93
C LEU A 85 -4.75 15.82 -9.34
N LYS A 86 -3.45 16.03 -9.55
CA LYS A 86 -2.52 14.94 -9.88
C LYS A 86 -1.80 14.48 -8.64
N VAL A 87 -1.34 13.24 -8.67
CA VAL A 87 -0.61 12.65 -7.55
C VAL A 87 0.67 13.44 -7.22
N ARG A 88 1.38 13.95 -8.24
CA ARG A 88 2.56 14.81 -8.04
C ARG A 88 2.26 16.07 -7.23
N ASP A 89 1.04 16.62 -7.35
CA ASP A 89 0.67 17.89 -6.74
C ASP A 89 0.52 17.75 -5.21
N ILE A 90 0.22 16.54 -4.73
CA ILE A 90 0.09 16.20 -3.31
C ILE A 90 1.30 15.46 -2.73
N THR A 91 2.36 15.26 -3.53
CA THR A 91 3.55 14.52 -3.11
C THR A 91 4.81 15.36 -3.20
N GLN A 92 5.52 15.49 -2.08
CA GLN A 92 6.85 16.10 -2.03
C GLN A 92 7.87 15.09 -1.51
N ASN A 93 8.98 14.92 -2.23
CA ASN A 93 10.08 14.03 -1.85
C ASN A 93 9.63 12.57 -1.58
N GLY A 94 8.65 12.07 -2.34
CA GLY A 94 8.12 10.72 -2.17
C GLY A 94 7.25 10.52 -0.91
N ARG A 95 6.83 11.61 -0.27
CA ARG A 95 5.86 11.62 0.84
C ARG A 95 4.59 12.33 0.42
N LEU A 96 3.45 11.75 0.79
CA LEU A 96 2.14 12.39 0.69
C LEU A 96 2.06 13.53 1.70
N GLN A 97 1.77 14.72 1.22
CA GLN A 97 1.49 15.90 2.02
C GLN A 97 -0.03 16.06 2.04
N LEU A 98 -0.69 15.48 3.05
CA LEU A 98 -2.10 15.76 3.35
C LEU A 98 -2.08 16.79 4.49
N HIS A 99 -2.58 18.00 4.24
CA HIS A 99 -2.62 19.09 5.21
C HIS A 99 -3.89 19.02 6.07
#